data_AF-A5GC86-F1
#
_entry.id   AF-A5GC86-F1
#
_cell.length_a   1.000
_cell.length_b   1.000
_cell.length_c   1.000
_cell.angle_alpha   90.00
_cell.angle_beta   90.00
_cell.angle_gamma   90.00
#
_symmetry.space_group_name_H-M   'P 1'
#
loop_
_entity.id
_entity.type
_entity.pdbx_description
1 polymer ?
#
loop_
_entity_poly.entity_id
_entity_poly.type
_entity_poly.pdbx_seq_one_letter_code
_entity_poly.pdbx_strand_id
1 'polypeptide(L)' 'MYAVEFRAKVKNGIIELPKKFKDSITDTVKVIILKEDATAHEAGKKAGPDMIERLLASPLEIKGFHPLKRDEIYAR' A
#
# COMPACT_ATOMS: atom_id res chain seq x y z
N MET A 1 7.45 -24.72 9.32
CA MET A 1 7.80 -23.32 9.63
C MET A 1 6.53 -22.59 10.01
N TYR A 2 6.53 -21.80 11.08
CA TYR A 2 5.39 -20.98 11.51
C TYR A 2 5.82 -19.51 11.60
N ALA A 3 4.91 -18.59 11.29
CA ALA A 3 5.15 -17.15 11.38
C ALA A 3 4.50 -16.60 12.65
N VAL A 4 5.18 -15.67 13.30
CA VAL A 4 4.63 -14.90 14.42
C VAL A 4 4.56 -13.44 14.02
N GLU A 5 3.38 -12.84 14.19
CA GLU A 5 3.16 -11.42 13.93
C GLU A 5 3.04 -10.66 15.25
N PHE A 6 3.75 -9.55 15.34
CA PHE A 6 3.62 -8.60 16.44
C PHE A 6 3.98 -7.19 15.97
N ARG A 7 3.42 -6.20 16.66
CA ARG A 7 3.80 -4.79 16.49
C ARG A 7 4.80 -4.41 17.57
N ALA A 8 5.89 -3.76 17.17
CA ALA A 8 6.91 -3.25 18.07
C ALA A 8 7.41 -1.89 17.56
N LYS A 9 7.83 -1.03 18.49
CA LYS A 9 8.52 0.21 18.14
C LYS A 9 9.98 -0.09 17.88
N VAL A 10 10.52 0.47 16.80
CA VAL A 10 11.96 0.48 16.54
C VAL A 10 12.60 1.54 17.44
N LYS A 11 13.56 1.15 18.28
CA LYS A 11 14.35 2.07 19.10
C LYS A 11 15.81 1.96 18.69
N ASN A 12 16.40 3.04 18.21
CA ASN A 12 17.80 3.08 17.75
C ASN A 12 18.16 1.97 16.74
N GLY A 13 17.22 1.67 15.83
CA GLY A 13 17.39 0.59 14.85
C GLY A 13 17.18 -0.82 15.38
N ILE A 14 16.81 -0.99 16.65
CA ILE A 14 16.60 -2.29 17.31
C ILE A 14 15.09 -2.55 17.45
N ILE A 15 14.66 -3.73 17.03
CA ILE A 15 13.33 -4.29 17.31
C ILE A 15 13.48 -5.28 18.47
N GLU A 16 12.85 -4.98 19.60
CA GLU A 16 12.85 -5.88 20.76
C GLU A 16 11.77 -6.95 20.61
N LEU A 17 12.14 -8.22 20.80
CA LEU A 17 11.18 -9.32 20.88
C LEU A 17 10.32 -9.19 22.15
N PRO A 18 8.98 -9.23 22.03
CA PRO A 18 8.09 -9.32 23.19
C PRO A 18 8.46 -10.51 24.08
N LYS A 19 8.34 -10.35 25.41
CA LYS A 19 8.70 -11.38 26.40
C LYS A 19 8.12 -12.77 26.08
N LYS A 20 6.88 -12.81 25.60
CA LYS A 20 6.17 -14.04 25.19
C LYS A 20 6.88 -14.88 24.12
N PHE A 21 7.81 -14.30 23.36
CA PHE A 21 8.52 -14.97 22.27
C PHE A 21 10.01 -15.16 22.53
N LYS A 22 10.54 -14.65 23.66
CA LYS A 22 11.98 -14.71 23.97
C LYS A 22 12.48 -16.15 24.10
N ASP A 23 11.70 -17.00 24.74
CA ASP A 23 12.11 -18.39 25.00
C ASP A 23 11.84 -19.31 23.81
N SER A 24 10.97 -18.89 22.89
CA SER A 24 10.60 -19.67 21.70
C SER A 24 11.46 -19.37 20.46
N ILE A 25 12.15 -18.23 20.44
CA ILE A 25 12.97 -17.77 19.30
C ILE A 25 14.43 -17.73 19.76
N THR A 26 15.14 -18.85 19.60
CA THR A 26 16.50 -19.04 20.14
C THR A 26 17.59 -19.06 19.07
N ASP A 27 17.25 -18.90 17.79
CA ASP A 27 18.17 -19.10 16.66
C ASP A 27 17.96 -18.10 15.52
N THR A 28 18.64 -18.32 14.38
CA THR A 28 18.50 -17.50 13.17
C THR A 28 17.08 -17.57 12.63
N VAL A 29 16.49 -16.40 12.39
CA VAL A 29 15.13 -16.26 11.87
C VAL A 29 15.11 -15.47 10.56
N LYS A 30 14.12 -15.78 9.71
CA LYS A 30 13.73 -14.92 8.59
C LYS A 30 12.78 -13.83 9.10
N VAL A 31 13.15 -12.57 8.93
CA VAL A 31 12.34 -11.42 9.36
C VAL A 31 11.66 -10.77 8.15
N ILE A 32 10.37 -10.45 8.28
CA ILE A 32 9.62 -9.62 7.33
C ILE A 32 9.22 -8.35 8.08
N ILE A 33 9.68 -7.19 7.59
CA ILE A 33 9.36 -5.89 8.19
C ILE A 33 8.32 -5.20 7.32
N LEU A 34 7.12 -5.01 7.87
CA LEU A 34 6.09 -4.17 7.30
C LEU A 34 6.15 -2.82 8.01
N LYS A 35 6.56 -1.77 7.29
CA LYS A 35 6.50 -0.41 7.80
C LYS A 35 5.10 0.16 7.56
N GLU A 36 4.50 0.74 8.60
CA GLU A 36 3.40 1.66 8.38
C GLU A 36 4.01 2.88 7.68
N ASP A 37 3.76 3.00 6.38
CA ASP A 37 4.15 4.19 5.65
C ASP A 37 3.35 5.37 6.22
N ALA A 38 3.96 6.15 7.12
CA ALA A 38 3.51 7.52 7.37
C ALA A 38 3.52 8.31 6.05
N THR A 39 4.38 7.89 5.11
CA THR A 39 4.40 8.32 3.73
C THR A 39 3.36 7.66 2.84
N ALA A 40 2.39 6.86 3.28
CA ALA A 40 1.26 6.53 2.42
C ALA A 40 0.31 7.73 2.35
N HIS A 41 0.19 8.45 3.48
CA HIS A 41 -0.43 9.76 3.55
C HIS A 41 0.45 10.88 2.94
N GLU A 42 1.79 10.75 2.95
CA GLU A 42 2.67 11.70 2.24
C GLU A 42 3.04 11.33 0.80
N ALA A 43 2.90 10.08 0.37
CA ALA A 43 3.09 9.65 -1.02
C ALA A 43 1.87 10.05 -1.84
N GLY A 44 0.68 10.14 -1.24
CA GLY A 44 -0.45 10.85 -1.85
C GLY A 44 -0.25 12.37 -1.93
N LYS A 45 0.70 12.96 -1.18
CA LYS A 45 1.04 14.40 -1.25
C LYS A 45 2.31 14.70 -2.07
N LYS A 46 3.23 13.73 -2.23
CA LYS A 46 4.51 13.87 -2.95
C LYS A 46 4.53 13.14 -4.30
N ALA A 47 3.61 12.22 -4.56
CA ALA A 47 3.34 11.82 -5.93
C ALA A 47 2.64 13.01 -6.58
N GLY A 48 3.18 13.49 -7.71
CA GLY A 48 2.42 14.40 -8.57
C GLY A 48 1.05 13.82 -8.93
N PRO A 49 0.20 14.58 -9.61
CA PRO A 49 -1.21 14.22 -9.78
C PRO A 49 -1.35 12.79 -10.27
N ASP A 50 -2.23 12.02 -9.61
CA ASP A 50 -2.47 10.63 -9.97
C ASP A 50 -3.06 10.52 -11.39
N MET A 51 -3.17 9.30 -11.93
CA MET A 51 -3.67 9.13 -13.30
C MET A 51 -5.08 9.69 -13.48
N ILE A 52 -5.94 9.58 -12.46
CA ILE A 52 -7.31 10.10 -12.49
C ILE A 52 -7.28 11.62 -12.49
N GLU A 53 -6.51 12.24 -11.60
CA GLU A 53 -6.34 13.69 -11.52
C GLU A 53 -5.79 14.28 -12.83
N ARG A 54 -4.83 13.61 -13.47
CA ARG A 54 -4.30 14.01 -14.79
C ARG A 54 -5.36 13.97 -15.87
N LEU A 55 -6.17 12.92 -15.91
CA LEU A 55 -7.24 12.77 -16.92
C LEU A 55 -8.41 13.73 -16.69
N LEU A 56 -8.67 14.12 -15.44
CA LEU A 56 -9.65 15.16 -15.13
C LEU A 56 -9.17 16.55 -15.58
N ALA A 57 -7.89 16.86 -15.38
CA ALA A 57 -7.30 18.14 -15.78
C ALA A 57 -7.05 18.23 -17.30
N SER A 58 -6.65 17.12 -17.92
CA SER A 58 -6.39 17.01 -19.37
C SER A 58 -7.00 15.71 -19.89
N PRO A 59 -8.29 15.75 -20.28
CA PRO A 59 -8.96 14.60 -20.86
C PRO A 59 -8.25 14.11 -22.12
N LEU A 60 -8.26 12.80 -22.33
CA LEU A 60 -7.67 12.19 -23.51
C LEU A 60 -8.56 12.45 -24.73
N GLU A 61 -8.08 13.26 -25.68
CA GLU A 61 -8.79 13.53 -26.93
C GLU A 61 -8.52 12.43 -27.98
N ILE A 62 -9.40 11.44 -28.03
CA ILE A 62 -9.38 10.41 -29.08
C ILE A 62 -10.41 10.77 -30.16
N LYS A 63 -9.97 10.83 -31.41
CA LYS A 63 -10.87 11.03 -32.56
C LYS A 63 -11.92 9.91 -32.61
N GLY A 64 -13.19 10.30 -32.64
CA GLY A 64 -14.31 9.36 -32.73
C GLY A 64 -14.67 8.66 -31.42
N PHE A 65 -14.14 9.09 -30.27
CA PHE A 65 -14.55 8.56 -28.98
C PHE A 65 -15.99 8.94 -28.66
N HIS A 66 -16.86 7.94 -28.63
CA HIS A 66 -18.27 8.06 -28.24
C HIS A 66 -18.53 7.06 -27.11
N PRO A 67 -18.48 7.49 -25.84
CA PRO A 67 -18.77 6.60 -24.73
C PRO A 67 -20.23 6.13 -24.83
N LEU A 68 -20.45 4.84 -24.56
CA LEU A 68 -21.79 4.27 -24.50
C LEU A 68 -22.60 5.00 -23.43
N LYS A 69 -23.85 5.33 -23.76
CA LYS A 69 -24.82 5.84 -22.81
C LYS A 69 -25.11 4.78 -21.75
N ARG A 70 -25.57 5.25 -20.59
CA ARG A 70 -25.91 4.40 -19.45
C ARG A 70 -26.85 3.26 -19.85
N ASP A 71 -27.86 3.55 -20.65
CA ASP A 71 -28.86 2.58 -21.10
C ASP A 71 -28.28 1.53 -22.06
N GLU A 72 -27.27 1.90 -22.87
CA GLU A 72 -26.58 1.00 -23.81
C GLU A 72 -25.67 -0.01 -23.08
N ILE A 73 -25.21 0.32 -21.87
CA ILE A 73 -24.37 -0.57 -21.05
C ILE A 73 -25.18 -1.71 -20.42
N TYR A 74 -26.43 -1.44 -20.02
CA TYR A 74 -27.29 -2.41 -19.31
C TYR A 74 -28.17 -3.26 -20.22
N ALA A 75 -28.13 -3.04 -21.53
CA ALA A 75 -28.89 -3.80 -22.52
C ALA A 75 -28.19 -5.11 -22.97
N ARG A 76 -27.16 -5.58 -22.24
CA ARG A 76 -26.43 -6.83 -22.50
C ARG A 76 -26.89 -7.97 -21.62
#